data_AF-A0A966T4E8-F1
#
_entry.id   AF-A0A966T4E8-F1
#
_cell.length_a   1.000
_cell.length_b   1.000
_cell.length_c   1.000
_cell.angle_alpha   90.00
_cell.angle_beta   90.00
_cell.angle_gamma   90.00
#
_symmetry.space_group_name_H-M   'P 1'
#
loop_
_entity.id
_entity.type
_entity.pdbx_description
1 polymer ?
#
loop_
_entity_poly.entity_id
_entity_poly.type
_entity_poly.pdbx_seq_one_letter_code
_entity_poly.pdbx_strand_id
1 'polypeptide(L)' 'MNLTSLRDLIDLYRREGEIVEVTAPVDPYLEIAEIHRRVIAAGGPALLFRS' A
#
# COMPACT_ATOMS: atom_id res chain seq x y z
N MET A 1 -21.02 4.18 -4.43
CA MET A 1 -19.93 3.42 -3.79
C MET A 1 -19.86 3.88 -2.34
N ASN A 2 -20.05 2.97 -1.38
CA ASN A 2 -20.15 3.32 0.03
C ASN A 2 -18.80 3.07 0.70
N LEU A 3 -18.11 4.13 1.13
CA LEU A 3 -16.82 4.02 1.81
C LEU A 3 -17.04 3.81 3.31
N THR A 4 -17.52 2.63 3.67
CA THR A 4 -17.84 2.27 5.05
C THR A 4 -16.73 1.51 5.77
N SER A 5 -15.77 0.98 5.02
CA SER A 5 -14.65 0.22 5.56
C SER A 5 -13.35 0.53 4.85
N LEU A 6 -12.24 0.24 5.52
CA LEU A 6 -10.90 0.27 4.92
C LEU A 6 -10.80 -0.66 3.71
N ARG A 7 -11.57 -1.75 3.69
CA ARG A 7 -11.60 -2.69 2.57
C ARG A 7 -12.23 -2.05 1.33
N ASP A 8 -13.31 -1.28 1.53
CA ASP A 8 -13.95 -0.52 0.44
C ASP A 8 -12.98 0.53 -0.15
N LEU A 9 -12.18 1.18 0.70
CA LEU A 9 -11.17 2.14 0.28
C LEU A 9 -10.02 1.47 -0.49
N ILE A 10 -9.54 0.31 -0.02
CA ILE A 10 -8.49 -0.46 -0.71
C ILE A 10 -9.00 -0.93 -2.08
N ASP A 11 -10.25 -1.39 -2.17
CA ASP A 11 -10.83 -1.84 -3.44
C ASP A 11 -11.04 -0.70 -4.44
N LEU A 12 -11.32 0.51 -3.95
CA LEU A 12 -11.31 1.72 -4.78
C LEU A 12 -9.92 1.97 -5.36
N TYR A 13 -8.88 2.05 -4.51
CA TYR A 13 -7.52 2.30 -4.98
C TYR A 13 -6.98 1.20 -5.90
N ARG A 14 -7.39 -0.06 -5.71
CA ARG A 14 -7.10 -1.14 -6.66
C ARG A 14 -7.71 -0.91 -8.03
N ARG A 15 -8.95 -0.42 -8.08
CA ARG A 15 -9.64 -0.13 -9.36
C ARG A 15 -9.01 1.06 -10.09
N GLU A 16 -8.54 2.05 -9.36
CA GLU A 16 -7.90 3.25 -9.91
C GLU A 16 -6.41 3.03 -10.26
N GLY A 17 -5.81 1.92 -9.84
CA GLY A 17 -4.39 1.63 -10.08
C GLY A 17 -3.44 2.38 -9.15
N GLU A 18 -3.96 2.92 -8.04
CA GLU A 18 -3.26 3.75 -7.06
C GLU A 18 -2.64 2.93 -5.90
N ILE A 19 -2.76 1.60 -5.95
CA ILE A 19 -2.20 0.69 -4.94
C ILE A 19 -1.37 -0.42 -5.58
N VAL A 20 -0.20 -0.68 -5.01
CA VAL A 20 0.72 -1.75 -5.42
C VAL A 20 0.76 -2.81 -4.32
N GLU A 21 0.55 -4.06 -4.71
CA GLU A 21 0.67 -5.20 -3.81
C GLU A 21 2.13 -5.69 -3.75
N VAL A 22 2.71 -5.69 -2.55
CA VAL A 22 4.05 -6.22 -2.29
C VAL A 22 3.90 -7.63 -1.76
N THR A 23 4.26 -8.62 -2.59
CA THR A 23 4.20 -10.05 -2.27
C THR A 23 5.56 -10.65 -1.92
N ALA A 24 6.64 -9.91 -2.14
CA ALA A 24 7.95 -10.29 -1.64
C ALA A 24 7.93 -10.27 -0.10
N PRO A 25 8.62 -11.20 0.58
CA PRO A 25 8.77 -11.14 2.02
C PRO A 25 9.58 -9.89 2.40
N VAL A 26 9.06 -9.13 3.37
CA VAL A 26 9.67 -7.90 3.89
C VAL A 26 9.76 -8.00 5.41
N ASP A 27 10.87 -7.56 5.98
CA ASP A 27 11.06 -7.51 7.44
C ASP A 27 10.17 -6.40 8.05
N PRO A 28 9.27 -6.72 8.99
CA PRO A 28 8.50 -5.70 9.71
C PRO A 28 9.40 -4.75 10.52
N TYR A 29 10.60 -5.20 10.89
CA TYR A 29 11.57 -4.39 11.60
C TYR A 29 12.31 -3.46 10.63
N LEU A 30 11.88 -2.20 10.60
CA LEU A 30 12.48 -1.08 9.87
C LEU A 30 12.42 -1.15 8.33
N GLU A 31 12.37 -2.33 7.70
CA GLU A 31 12.34 -2.43 6.23
C GLU A 31 11.04 -1.87 5.64
N ILE A 32 9.87 -2.24 6.19
CA ILE A 32 8.57 -1.66 5.78
C ILE A 32 8.58 -0.13 5.91
N ALA A 33 9.15 0.40 7.00
CA ALA A 33 9.20 1.83 7.25
C ALA A 33 10.08 2.57 6.23
N GLU A 34 11.24 2.02 5.88
CA GLU A 34 12.13 2.58 4.86
C GLU A 34 11.51 2.51 3.46
N ILE A 35 10.84 1.41 3.12
CA ILE A 35 10.10 1.29 1.84
C ILE A 35 9.02 2.36 1.76
N HIS A 36 8.19 2.50 2.81
CA HIS A 36 7.14 3.51 2.87
C HIS A 36 7.70 4.93 2.75
N ARG A 37 8.79 5.24 3.46
CA ARG A 37 9.48 6.54 3.40
C ARG A 37 9.93 6.87 1.98
N ARG A 38 10.53 5.92 1.26
CA ARG A 38 11.00 6.12 -0.13
C ARG A 38 9.84 6.35 -1.09
N VAL A 39 8.75 5.61 -0.94
CA VAL A 39 7.58 5.73 -1.81
C VAL A 39 6.89 7.09 -1.62
N ILE A 40 6.69 7.54 -0.37
CA ILE A 40 6.13 8.87 -0.11
C ILE A 40 7.04 9.98 -0.67
N ALA A 41 8.36 9.88 -0.47
CA ALA A 41 9.29 10.88 -0.96
C ALA A 41 9.27 11.02 -2.50
N ALA A 42 8.92 9.94 -3.20
CA ALA A 42 8.75 9.91 -4.65
C ALA A 42 7.33 10.29 -5.12
N GLY A 43 6.38 10.55 -4.20
CA GLY A 43 4.96 10.71 -4.53
C GLY A 43 4.35 9.44 -5.14
N GLY A 44 4.85 8.27 -4.74
CA GLY A 44 4.46 6.98 -5.28
C GLY A 44 3.13 6.45 -4.73
N PRO A 45 2.67 5.29 -5.24
CA PRO A 45 1.36 4.73 -4.95
C PRO A 45 1.27 4.20 -3.51
N ALA A 46 0.05 3.91 -3.06
CA ALA A 46 -0.16 3.19 -1.82
C ALA A 46 0.44 1.78 -1.90
N LEU A 47 0.95 1.25 -0.78
CA LEU A 47 1.53 -0.09 -0.70
C LEU A 47 0.65 -1.00 0.15
N LEU A 48 0.39 -2.20 -0.34
CA LEU A 48 -0.27 -3.28 0.41
C LEU A 48 0.68 -4.47 0.55
N PHE A 49 1.24 -4.65 1.75
CA PHE A 49 2.10 -5.79 2.08
C PHE A 49 1.24 -7.02 2.43
N ARG A 50 1.57 -8.19 1.85
CA ARG A 50 0.79 -9.44 2.02
C ARG A 50 1.44 -10.49 2.93
N SER A 51 2.71 -10.30 3.30
CA SER A 51 3.51 -11.20 4.14
C SER A 51 3.52 -10.79 5.60
#